data_AF-A0A951N3Z9-F1
#
_entry.id   AF-A0A951N3Z9-F1
#
_cell.length_a   1.000
_cell.length_b   1.000
_cell.length_c   1.000
_cell.angle_alpha   90.00
_cell.angle_beta   90.00
_cell.angle_gamma   90.00
#
_symmetry.space_group_name_H-M   'P 1'
#
loop_
_entity.id
_entity.type
_entity.pdbx_description
1 polymer ?
#
loop_
_entity_poly.entity_id
_entity_poly.type
_entity_poly.pdbx_seq_one_letter_code
_entity_poly.pdbx_strand_id
1 'polypeptide(L)'
;MDGWTHTFGMPELKEDLLRARPLEILALLPVGILCGVLMGAVTNAINGVVSPAYFSLLFWDWKAQDDFELWRFTIEQGMLEGSVFGAVFSLILMFGIAFISKLRCPFRPGFIVLLKVMAFSLMFWIVGGFNGALLAQFLPQFSNLGLLFNPGEALRFAWVAGSIWGVYIGSLLSTIGAFVSFAAKWRRLEKEART
;
A
#
# COMPACT_ATOMS: atom_id res chain seq x y z
N MET A 1 21.28 4.50 10.79
CA MET A 1 22.26 3.57 10.16
C MET A 1 21.59 3.02 8.93
N ASP A 2 21.97 3.55 7.77
CA ASP A 2 21.13 3.51 6.59
C ASP A 2 21.64 2.35 5.73
N GLY A 3 20.87 1.25 5.63
CA GLY A 3 21.29 -0.03 5.04
C GLY A 3 21.75 -0.06 3.57
N TRP A 4 22.12 1.10 3.01
CA TRP A 4 22.70 1.32 1.70
C TRP A 4 24.22 1.35 1.74
N THR A 5 24.83 1.94 2.78
CA THR A 5 26.29 2.16 2.86
C THR A 5 27.09 0.90 3.16
N HIS A 6 26.49 -0.12 3.79
CA HIS A 6 27.14 -1.40 4.05
C HIS A 6 27.22 -2.33 2.84
N THR A 7 26.58 -1.98 1.72
CA THR A 7 26.51 -2.88 0.56
C THR A 7 27.71 -2.76 -0.36
N PHE A 8 28.56 -1.72 -0.22
CA PHE A 8 29.65 -1.46 -1.16
C PHE A 8 30.91 -0.94 -0.43
N GLY A 9 32.08 -1.51 -0.72
CA GLY A 9 33.36 -0.87 -0.42
C GLY A 9 33.53 0.41 -1.25
N MET A 10 34.19 1.45 -0.73
CA MET A 10 34.22 2.78 -1.38
C MET A 10 34.72 2.84 -2.84
N PRO A 11 35.67 1.98 -3.30
CA PRO A 11 36.03 1.91 -4.73
C PRO A 11 34.99 1.16 -5.57
N GLU A 12 34.45 0.05 -5.07
CA GLU A 12 33.46 -0.81 -5.74
C GLU A 12 32.12 -0.08 -5.95
N LEU A 13 31.78 0.83 -5.03
CA LEU A 13 30.58 1.66 -5.09
C LEU A 13 30.46 2.45 -6.41
N LYS A 14 31.58 2.93 -6.97
CA LYS A 14 31.56 3.76 -8.19
C LYS A 14 31.18 2.95 -9.44
N GLU A 15 31.85 1.82 -9.66
CA GLU A 15 31.54 0.95 -10.81
C GLU A 15 30.14 0.32 -10.67
N ASP A 16 29.76 -0.07 -9.45
CA ASP A 16 28.46 -0.69 -9.21
C ASP A 16 27.28 0.25 -9.40
N LEU A 17 27.43 1.56 -9.14
CA LEU A 17 26.42 2.60 -9.37
C LEU A 17 26.28 2.98 -10.86
N LEU A 18 27.31 2.74 -11.67
CA LEU A 18 27.27 3.04 -13.10
C LEU A 18 26.71 1.89 -13.94
N ARG A 19 26.69 0.68 -13.40
CA ARG A 19 26.18 -0.52 -14.06
C ARG A 19 24.66 -0.49 -14.24
N ALA A 20 24.18 -0.74 -15.45
CA ALA A 20 22.75 -0.93 -15.71
C ALA A 20 22.26 -2.26 -15.11
N ARG A 21 21.10 -2.22 -14.44
CA ARG A 21 20.47 -3.32 -13.71
C ARG A 21 18.97 -3.45 -14.04
N PRO A 22 18.58 -3.54 -15.33
CA PRO A 22 17.16 -3.55 -15.73
C PRO A 22 16.39 -4.73 -15.15
N LEU A 23 17.02 -5.91 -15.02
CA LEU A 23 16.37 -7.10 -14.46
C LEU A 23 16.09 -6.96 -12.96
N GLU A 24 16.98 -6.30 -12.22
CA GLU A 24 16.76 -6.02 -10.79
C GLU A 24 15.59 -5.05 -10.58
N ILE A 25 15.42 -4.08 -11.47
CA ILE A 25 14.28 -3.16 -11.45
C ILE A 25 13.00 -3.89 -11.87
N LEU A 26 13.05 -4.72 -12.91
CA LEU A 26 11.91 -5.52 -13.38
C LEU A 26 11.40 -6.48 -12.30
N ALA A 27 12.30 -7.03 -11.47
CA ALA A 27 11.95 -7.91 -10.36
C ALA A 27 11.07 -7.22 -9.30
N LEU A 28 11.04 -5.88 -9.23
CA LEU A 28 10.13 -5.16 -8.34
C LEU A 28 8.65 -5.33 -8.72
N LEU A 29 8.35 -5.61 -9.99
CA LEU A 29 6.98 -5.76 -10.46
C LEU A 29 6.25 -6.96 -9.82
N PRO A 30 6.71 -8.22 -9.96
CA PRO A 30 6.05 -9.36 -9.32
C PRO A 30 6.08 -9.27 -7.80
N VAL A 31 7.16 -8.72 -7.21
CA VAL A 31 7.27 -8.54 -5.75
C VAL A 31 6.22 -7.54 -5.26
N GLY A 32 6.05 -6.42 -5.95
CA GLY A 32 5.06 -5.42 -5.58
C GLY A 32 3.61 -5.88 -5.78
N ILE A 33 3.33 -6.72 -6.79
CA ILE A 33 2.03 -7.40 -6.94
C ILE A 33 1.76 -8.31 -5.75
N LEU A 34 2.72 -9.15 -5.37
CA LEU A 34 2.60 -10.03 -4.20
C LEU A 34 2.39 -9.23 -2.91
N CYS A 35 3.12 -8.12 -2.74
CA CYS A 35 2.92 -7.19 -1.65
C CYS A 35 1.49 -6.61 -1.64
N GLY A 36 0.93 -6.26 -2.79
CA GLY A 36 -0.44 -5.80 -2.93
C GLY A 36 -1.46 -6.87 -2.52
N VAL A 37 -1.29 -8.11 -3.00
CA VAL A 37 -2.12 -9.26 -2.60
C VAL A 37 -2.10 -9.47 -1.09
N LEU A 38 -0.91 -9.50 -0.48
CA LEU A 38 -0.76 -9.69 0.96
C LEU A 38 -1.39 -8.55 1.74
N MET A 39 -1.17 -7.31 1.31
CA MET A 39 -1.72 -6.13 1.98
C MET A 39 -3.25 -6.14 1.92
N GLY A 40 -3.83 -6.37 0.74
CA GLY A 40 -5.28 -6.46 0.55
C GLY A 40 -5.92 -7.59 1.34
N ALA A 41 -5.28 -8.77 1.36
CA ALA A 41 -5.71 -9.90 2.19
C ALA A 41 -5.77 -9.53 3.68
N VAL A 42 -4.69 -8.93 4.21
CA VAL A 42 -4.59 -8.56 5.62
C VAL A 42 -5.59 -7.46 5.99
N THR A 43 -5.67 -6.39 5.19
CA THR A 43 -6.59 -5.28 5.46
C THR A 43 -8.03 -5.74 5.44
N ASN A 44 -8.41 -6.63 4.51
CA ASN A 44 -9.77 -7.13 4.44
C ASN A 44 -10.05 -8.24 5.46
N ALA A 45 -9.08 -9.07 5.83
CA ALA A 45 -9.23 -9.99 6.97
C ALA A 45 -9.60 -9.21 8.24
N ILE A 46 -8.93 -8.07 8.48
CA ILE A 46 -9.23 -7.20 9.62
C ILE A 46 -10.58 -6.52 9.43
N ASN A 47 -10.82 -5.88 8.29
CA ASN A 47 -12.08 -5.18 8.03
C ASN A 47 -13.30 -6.12 8.07
N GLY A 48 -13.16 -7.38 7.63
CA GLY A 48 -14.21 -8.39 7.70
C GLY A 48 -14.60 -8.73 9.13
N VAL A 49 -13.64 -8.77 10.05
CA VAL A 49 -13.91 -8.91 11.49
C VAL A 49 -14.47 -7.62 12.07
N VAL A 50 -13.97 -6.46 11.62
CA VAL A 50 -14.44 -5.15 12.11
C VAL A 50 -15.87 -4.90 11.69
N SER A 51 -16.30 -5.13 10.44
CA SER A 51 -17.69 -4.91 10.04
C SER A 51 -18.18 -5.99 9.10
N PRO A 52 -18.69 -7.12 9.64
CA PRO A 52 -19.38 -8.12 8.83
C PRO A 52 -20.51 -7.50 8.00
N ALA A 53 -21.28 -6.57 8.61
CA ALA A 53 -22.38 -5.86 7.96
C ALA A 53 -21.97 -5.10 6.69
N TYR A 54 -20.78 -4.51 6.65
CA TYR A 54 -20.25 -3.87 5.44
C TYR A 54 -20.13 -4.87 4.29
N PHE A 55 -19.57 -6.04 4.58
CA PHE A 55 -19.33 -7.07 3.57
C PHE A 55 -20.59 -7.88 3.24
N SER A 56 -21.52 -8.07 4.18
CA SER A 56 -22.83 -8.66 3.87
C SER A 56 -23.59 -7.81 2.86
N LEU A 57 -23.49 -6.49 2.96
CA LEU A 57 -24.07 -5.57 1.98
C LEU A 57 -23.33 -5.65 0.63
N LEU A 58 -21.99 -5.70 0.66
CA LEU A 58 -21.17 -5.78 -0.56
C LEU A 58 -21.39 -7.10 -1.31
N PHE A 59 -21.52 -8.21 -0.59
CA PHE A 59 -21.66 -9.57 -1.11
C PHE A 59 -23.09 -10.11 -1.01
N TRP A 60 -24.09 -9.23 -0.99
CA TRP A 60 -25.49 -9.62 -0.75
C TRP A 60 -25.97 -10.73 -1.72
N ASP A 61 -25.46 -10.74 -2.96
CA ASP A 61 -25.77 -11.74 -3.99
C ASP A 61 -24.99 -13.06 -3.86
N TRP A 62 -23.92 -13.10 -3.07
CA TRP A 62 -22.97 -14.22 -3.04
C TRP A 62 -23.40 -15.34 -2.10
N LYS A 63 -24.51 -15.16 -1.37
CA LYS A 63 -25.18 -16.18 -0.55
C LYS A 63 -24.23 -16.92 0.40
N ALA A 64 -23.36 -16.18 1.10
CA ALA A 64 -22.53 -16.77 2.16
C ALA A 64 -23.42 -17.53 3.15
N GLN A 65 -23.04 -18.78 3.44
CA GLN A 65 -23.82 -19.70 4.27
C GLN A 65 -23.64 -19.39 5.76
N ASP A 66 -22.49 -18.85 6.13
CA ASP A 66 -22.15 -18.47 7.50
C ASP A 66 -21.13 -17.31 7.56
N ASP A 67 -20.83 -16.87 8.78
CA ASP A 67 -19.89 -15.78 9.05
C ASP A 67 -18.45 -16.10 8.61
N PHE A 68 -18.05 -17.38 8.64
CA PHE A 68 -16.71 -17.79 8.24
C PHE A 68 -16.55 -17.70 6.72
N GLU A 69 -17.55 -18.12 5.96
CA GLU A 69 -17.57 -17.99 4.51
C GLU A 69 -17.60 -16.51 4.10
N LEU A 70 -18.41 -15.68 4.77
CA LEU A 70 -18.40 -14.24 4.54
C LEU A 70 -17.02 -13.64 4.77
N TRP A 71 -16.38 -13.97 5.90
CA TRP A 71 -15.02 -13.52 6.23
C TRP A 71 -14.00 -13.97 5.18
N ARG A 72 -14.07 -15.22 4.72
CA ARG A 72 -13.21 -15.73 3.65
C ARG A 72 -13.40 -14.92 2.35
N PHE A 73 -14.63 -14.62 1.95
CA PHE A 73 -14.89 -13.78 0.77
C PHE A 73 -14.30 -12.38 0.91
N THR A 74 -14.29 -11.79 2.11
CA THR A 74 -13.62 -10.50 2.32
C THR A 74 -12.12 -10.58 2.00
N ILE A 75 -11.46 -11.67 2.40
CA ILE A 75 -10.02 -11.89 2.15
C ILE A 75 -9.77 -12.09 0.66
N GLU A 76 -10.57 -12.94 0.00
CA GLU A 76 -10.44 -13.22 -1.43
C GLU A 76 -10.64 -11.95 -2.28
N GLN A 77 -11.65 -11.14 -1.93
CA GLN A 77 -11.86 -9.84 -2.55
C GLN A 77 -10.68 -8.89 -2.29
N GLY A 78 -10.14 -8.90 -1.07
CA GLY A 78 -8.95 -8.12 -0.71
C GLY A 78 -7.72 -8.53 -1.50
N MET A 79 -7.51 -9.82 -1.69
CA MET A 79 -6.45 -10.36 -2.55
C MET A 79 -6.63 -9.91 -3.99
N LEU A 80 -7.85 -9.95 -4.52
CA LEU A 80 -8.17 -9.53 -5.88
C LEU A 80 -7.89 -8.04 -6.07
N GLU A 81 -8.49 -7.18 -5.24
CA GLU A 81 -8.27 -5.72 -5.30
C GLU A 81 -6.79 -5.38 -5.08
N GLY A 82 -6.17 -6.01 -4.08
CA GLY A 82 -4.76 -5.90 -3.77
C GLY A 82 -3.86 -6.30 -4.93
N SER A 83 -4.21 -7.32 -5.71
CA SER A 83 -3.46 -7.72 -6.91
C SER A 83 -3.54 -6.65 -8.02
N VAL A 84 -4.72 -6.07 -8.23
CA VAL A 84 -4.95 -5.04 -9.26
C VAL A 84 -4.22 -3.75 -8.90
N PHE A 85 -4.42 -3.25 -7.69
CA PHE A 85 -3.72 -2.06 -7.19
C PHE A 85 -2.22 -2.32 -7.08
N GLY A 86 -1.82 -3.49 -6.60
CA GLY A 86 -0.44 -3.95 -6.56
C GLY A 86 0.21 -3.87 -7.94
N ALA A 87 -0.44 -4.37 -8.99
CA ALA A 87 0.06 -4.29 -10.35
C ALA A 87 0.23 -2.84 -10.83
N VAL A 88 -0.79 -2.00 -10.64
CA VAL A 88 -0.77 -0.58 -11.05
C VAL A 88 0.35 0.18 -10.34
N PHE A 89 0.40 0.12 -9.01
CA PHE A 89 1.42 0.85 -8.24
C PHE A 89 2.82 0.29 -8.43
N SER A 90 2.97 -1.02 -8.66
CA SER A 90 4.28 -1.62 -8.95
C SER A 90 4.81 -1.19 -10.30
N LEU A 91 3.95 -1.05 -11.32
CA LEU A 91 4.35 -0.46 -12.60
C LEU A 91 4.80 0.99 -12.41
N ILE A 92 4.02 1.81 -11.70
CA ILE A 92 4.37 3.21 -11.40
C ILE A 92 5.73 3.25 -10.70
N LEU A 93 5.91 2.46 -9.64
CA LEU A 93 7.14 2.40 -8.84
C LEU A 93 8.34 1.95 -9.69
N MET A 94 8.19 0.88 -10.47
CA MET A 94 9.22 0.36 -11.37
C MET A 94 9.65 1.42 -12.37
N PHE A 95 8.71 2.07 -13.06
CA PHE A 95 9.04 3.13 -14.03
C PHE A 95 9.65 4.36 -13.38
N GLY A 96 9.14 4.79 -12.22
CA GLY A 96 9.71 5.92 -11.48
C GLY A 96 11.14 5.65 -11.01
N ILE A 97 11.41 4.46 -10.45
CA ILE A 97 12.76 4.04 -10.06
C ILE A 97 13.67 3.92 -11.29
N ALA A 98 13.20 3.29 -12.37
CA ALA A 98 13.94 3.18 -13.63
C ALA A 98 14.35 4.56 -14.17
N PHE A 99 13.40 5.50 -14.20
CA PHE A 99 13.62 6.85 -14.70
C PHE A 99 14.60 7.63 -13.83
N ILE A 100 14.38 7.66 -12.50
CA ILE A 100 15.22 8.40 -11.56
C ILE A 100 16.65 7.83 -11.53
N SER A 101 16.78 6.50 -11.54
CA SER A 101 18.08 5.82 -11.46
C SER A 101 18.77 5.61 -12.81
N LYS A 102 18.12 5.97 -13.93
CA LYS A 102 18.58 5.69 -15.30
C LYS A 102 18.91 4.21 -15.50
N LEU A 103 18.01 3.34 -15.04
CA LEU A 103 18.12 1.87 -15.07
C LEU A 103 19.28 1.28 -14.26
N ARG A 104 19.82 1.97 -13.25
CA ARG A 104 20.98 1.52 -12.47
C ARG A 104 20.66 1.14 -11.03
N CYS A 105 19.40 1.26 -10.61
CA CYS A 105 19.00 0.92 -9.25
C CYS A 105 19.14 -0.59 -8.99
N PRO A 106 19.91 -1.01 -7.96
CA PRO A 106 19.89 -2.38 -7.50
C PRO A 106 18.54 -2.75 -6.84
N PHE A 107 18.22 -4.03 -6.74
CA PHE A 107 16.93 -4.52 -6.25
C PHE A 107 16.66 -4.06 -4.81
N ARG A 108 17.62 -4.23 -3.89
CA ARG A 108 17.45 -3.93 -2.45
C ARG A 108 17.04 -2.47 -2.19
N PRO A 109 17.73 -1.45 -2.72
CA PRO A 109 17.26 -0.07 -2.83
C PRO A 109 15.79 0.10 -3.22
N GLY A 110 15.38 -0.45 -4.37
CA GLY A 110 14.02 -0.33 -4.87
C GLY A 110 13.00 -1.03 -3.97
N PHE A 111 13.36 -2.19 -3.43
CA PHE A 111 12.55 -2.94 -2.48
C PHE A 111 12.33 -2.16 -1.17
N ILE A 112 13.34 -1.44 -0.67
CA ILE A 112 13.17 -0.55 0.49
C ILE A 112 12.18 0.58 0.19
N VAL A 113 12.18 1.13 -1.03
CA VAL A 113 11.20 2.14 -1.44
C VAL A 113 9.78 1.55 -1.44
N LEU A 114 9.61 0.35 -2.00
CA LEU A 114 8.34 -0.39 -1.97
C LEU A 114 7.84 -0.58 -0.53
N LEU A 115 8.68 -1.10 0.38
CA LEU A 115 8.30 -1.30 1.78
C LEU A 115 7.89 -0.01 2.48
N LYS A 116 8.56 1.11 2.18
CA LYS A 116 8.16 2.41 2.73
C LYS A 116 6.79 2.84 2.22
N VAL A 117 6.53 2.70 0.92
CA VAL A 117 5.20 3.00 0.35
C VAL A 117 4.13 2.18 1.05
N MET A 118 4.33 0.87 1.19
CA MET A 118 3.38 -0.01 1.89
C MET A 118 3.14 0.43 3.34
N ALA A 119 4.21 0.70 4.09
CA ALA A 119 4.10 1.10 5.49
C ALA A 119 3.30 2.40 5.65
N PHE A 120 3.59 3.42 4.83
CA PHE A 120 2.83 4.66 4.87
C PHE A 120 1.38 4.47 4.40
N SER A 121 1.12 3.68 3.36
CA SER A 121 -0.25 3.34 2.94
C SER A 121 -1.05 2.71 4.08
N LEU A 122 -0.45 1.80 4.85
CA LEU A 122 -1.10 1.20 6.03
C LEU A 122 -1.37 2.24 7.13
N MET A 123 -0.48 3.20 7.34
CA MET A 123 -0.75 4.30 8.29
C MET A 123 -1.97 5.12 7.86
N PHE A 124 -2.09 5.42 6.57
CA PHE A 124 -3.27 6.12 6.04
C PHE A 124 -4.54 5.27 6.06
N TRP A 125 -4.44 3.94 5.92
CA TRP A 125 -5.55 3.03 6.14
C TRP A 125 -6.09 3.13 7.59
N ILE A 126 -5.20 3.13 8.59
CA ILE A 126 -5.57 3.32 10.00
C ILE A 126 -6.20 4.71 10.22
N VAL A 127 -5.55 5.78 9.75
CA VAL A 127 -6.03 7.15 9.90
C VAL A 127 -7.38 7.35 9.20
N GLY A 128 -7.54 6.77 8.01
CA GLY A 128 -8.80 6.78 7.27
C GLY A 128 -9.91 6.09 8.04
N GLY A 129 -9.65 4.94 8.66
CA GLY A 129 -10.61 4.24 9.50
C GLY A 129 -11.06 5.08 10.69
N PHE A 130 -10.12 5.68 11.42
CA PHE A 130 -10.45 6.58 12.54
C PHE A 130 -11.26 7.78 12.08
N ASN A 131 -10.86 8.43 10.98
CA ASN A 131 -11.59 9.55 10.42
C ASN A 131 -13.00 9.14 10.00
N GLY A 132 -13.18 7.98 9.35
CA GLY A 132 -14.49 7.47 8.96
C GLY A 132 -15.41 7.28 10.18
N ALA A 133 -14.91 6.62 11.23
CA ALA A 133 -15.66 6.45 12.47
C ALA A 133 -16.01 7.80 13.14
N LEU A 134 -15.06 8.73 13.23
CA LEU A 134 -15.29 10.07 13.80
C LEU A 134 -16.34 10.85 12.99
N LEU A 135 -16.24 10.83 11.66
CA LEU A 135 -17.21 11.49 10.79
C LEU A 135 -18.62 10.92 10.99
N ALA A 136 -18.75 9.59 11.11
CA ALA A 136 -20.03 8.96 11.38
C ALA A 136 -20.63 9.33 12.76
N GLN A 137 -19.78 9.64 13.74
CA GLN A 137 -20.23 10.08 15.06
C GLN A 137 -20.75 11.52 15.06
N PHE A 138 -20.09 12.43 14.34
CA PHE A 138 -20.33 13.88 14.47
C PHE A 138 -21.14 14.51 13.34
N LEU A 139 -21.22 13.87 12.16
CA LEU A 139 -21.89 14.48 11.01
C LEU A 139 -23.34 13.98 10.88
N PRO A 140 -24.34 14.89 10.92
CA PRO A 140 -25.76 14.53 10.84
C PRO A 140 -26.14 13.73 9.60
N GLN A 141 -25.47 13.95 8.46
CA GLN A 141 -25.71 13.19 7.24
C GLN A 141 -25.42 11.69 7.36
N PHE A 142 -24.62 11.27 8.35
CA PHE A 142 -24.37 9.87 8.66
C PHE A 142 -25.30 9.32 9.74
N SER A 143 -26.19 10.13 10.33
CA SER A 143 -27.22 9.62 11.25
C SER A 143 -28.18 8.66 10.55
N ASN A 144 -28.31 8.75 9.23
CA ASN A 144 -29.09 7.83 8.42
C ASN A 144 -28.47 6.42 8.35
N LEU A 145 -27.16 6.25 8.60
CA LEU A 145 -26.63 4.91 8.86
C LEU A 145 -27.23 4.31 10.14
N GLY A 146 -27.58 5.15 11.12
CA GLY A 146 -28.33 4.75 12.31
C GLY A 146 -29.75 4.24 12.02
N LEU A 147 -30.30 4.47 10.83
CA LEU A 147 -31.57 3.88 10.38
C LEU A 147 -31.40 2.45 9.87
N LEU A 148 -30.19 2.10 9.42
CA LEU A 148 -29.86 0.78 8.89
C LEU A 148 -29.12 -0.09 9.91
N PHE A 149 -28.42 0.53 10.86
CA PHE A 149 -27.52 -0.11 11.81
C PHE A 149 -27.67 0.49 13.21
N ASN A 150 -27.37 -0.30 14.24
CA ASN A 150 -27.20 0.27 15.57
C ASN A 150 -25.95 1.21 15.61
N PRO A 151 -25.84 2.13 16.58
CA PRO A 151 -24.74 3.10 16.61
C PRO A 151 -23.34 2.46 16.57
N GLY A 152 -23.15 1.30 17.19
CA GLY A 152 -21.86 0.58 17.19
C GLY A 152 -21.51 0.01 15.82
N GLU A 153 -22.48 -0.60 15.14
CA GLU A 153 -22.33 -1.12 13.79
C GLU A 153 -22.10 0.00 12.77
N ALA A 154 -22.79 1.14 12.92
CA ALA A 154 -22.57 2.31 12.06
C ALA A 154 -21.12 2.81 12.13
N LEU A 155 -20.52 2.86 13.34
CA LEU A 155 -19.11 3.22 13.52
C LEU A 155 -18.16 2.20 12.89
N ARG A 156 -18.44 0.91 13.06
CA ARG A 156 -17.65 -0.19 12.47
C ARG A 156 -17.73 -0.17 10.93
N PHE A 157 -18.92 0.07 10.39
CA PHE A 157 -19.15 0.24 8.95
C PHE A 157 -18.36 1.46 8.41
N ALA A 158 -18.45 2.59 9.11
CA ALA A 158 -17.75 3.81 8.71
C ALA A 158 -16.22 3.69 8.83
N TRP A 159 -15.72 2.91 9.81
CA TRP A 159 -14.31 2.54 9.87
C TRP A 159 -13.86 1.84 8.60
N VAL A 160 -14.59 0.79 8.17
CA VAL A 160 -14.22 0.03 6.96
C VAL A 160 -14.20 0.96 5.74
N ALA A 161 -15.27 1.72 5.53
CA ALA A 161 -15.35 2.68 4.43
C ALA A 161 -14.19 3.70 4.46
N GLY A 162 -13.95 4.32 5.62
CA GLY A 162 -12.88 5.29 5.80
C GLY A 162 -11.49 4.70 5.58
N SER A 163 -11.25 3.47 6.03
CA SER A 163 -9.96 2.79 5.89
C SER A 163 -9.62 2.48 4.43
N ILE A 164 -10.60 2.10 3.62
CA ILE A 164 -10.46 1.86 2.17
C ILE A 164 -10.07 3.16 1.47
N TRP A 165 -10.80 4.26 1.70
CA TRP A 165 -10.42 5.56 1.12
C TRP A 165 -9.05 6.03 1.61
N GLY A 166 -8.75 5.80 2.88
CA GLY A 166 -7.46 6.06 3.49
C GLY A 166 -6.32 5.38 2.74
N VAL A 167 -6.44 4.08 2.45
CA VAL A 167 -5.37 3.33 1.76
C VAL A 167 -5.18 3.80 0.32
N TYR A 168 -6.24 4.21 -0.39
CA TYR A 168 -6.14 4.70 -1.76
C TYR A 168 -5.41 6.04 -1.84
N ILE A 169 -5.84 7.01 -1.03
CA ILE A 169 -5.19 8.33 -0.96
C ILE A 169 -3.78 8.18 -0.42
N GLY A 170 -3.62 7.39 0.64
CA GLY A 170 -2.35 7.08 1.27
C GLY A 170 -1.34 6.49 0.29
N SER A 171 -1.76 5.55 -0.57
CA SER A 171 -0.88 4.93 -1.56
C SER A 171 -0.36 5.93 -2.60
N LEU A 172 -1.22 6.85 -3.05
CA LEU A 172 -0.82 7.92 -3.96
C LEU A 172 0.20 8.86 -3.29
N LEU A 173 -0.12 9.38 -2.10
CA LEU A 173 0.75 10.32 -1.37
C LEU A 173 2.09 9.67 -0.99
N SER A 174 2.04 8.42 -0.54
CA SER A 174 3.24 7.65 -0.16
C SER A 174 4.14 7.40 -1.36
N THR A 175 3.58 7.08 -2.52
CA THR A 175 4.34 6.90 -3.76
C THR A 175 5.05 8.19 -4.18
N ILE A 176 4.36 9.33 -4.13
CA ILE A 176 4.95 10.65 -4.43
C ILE A 176 6.10 10.94 -3.46
N GLY A 177 5.85 10.82 -2.15
CA GLY A 177 6.87 11.08 -1.12
C GLY A 177 8.08 10.13 -1.24
N ALA A 178 7.84 8.87 -1.61
CA ALA A 178 8.88 7.89 -1.83
C ALA A 178 9.75 8.24 -3.04
N PHE A 179 9.17 8.70 -4.16
CA PHE A 179 9.94 9.17 -5.31
C PHE A 179 10.76 10.42 -5.02
N VAL A 180 10.20 11.42 -4.32
CA VAL A 180 10.94 12.61 -3.92
C VAL A 180 12.15 12.23 -3.06
N SER A 181 11.92 11.39 -2.04
CA SER A 181 12.96 10.91 -1.14
C SER A 181 14.04 10.08 -1.85
N PHE A 182 13.62 9.17 -2.74
CA PHE A 182 14.52 8.35 -3.54
C PHE A 182 15.34 9.19 -4.52
N ALA A 183 14.73 10.14 -5.22
CA ALA A 183 15.43 11.04 -6.14
C ALA A 183 16.46 11.93 -5.43
N ALA A 184 16.12 12.50 -4.28
CA ALA A 184 17.05 13.29 -3.49
C ALA A 184 18.26 12.46 -3.06
N LYS A 185 18.02 11.24 -2.56
CA LYS A 185 19.09 10.31 -2.15
C LYS A 185 19.94 9.85 -3.34
N TRP A 186 19.32 9.49 -4.46
CA TRP A 186 20.03 9.02 -5.65
C TRP A 186 20.95 10.10 -6.24
N ARG A 187 20.48 11.34 -6.32
CA ARG A 187 21.30 12.49 -6.78
C ARG A 187 22.52 12.73 -5.89
N ARG A 188 22.39 12.51 -4.57
CA ARG A 188 23.52 12.64 -3.64
C ARG A 188 24.58 11.56 -3.92
N LEU A 189 24.15 10.31 -4.10
CA LEU A 189 25.05 9.21 -4.46
C LEU A 189 25.73 9.43 -5.81
N GLU A 190 25.02 9.91 -6.83
CA GLU A 190 25.62 10.25 -8.14
C GLU A 190 26.70 11.34 -8.02
N LYS A 191 26.54 12.31 -7.10
CA LYS A 191 27.55 13.36 -6.86
C LYS A 191 28.78 12.79 -6.17
N GLU A 192 28.59 12.03 -5.09
CA GLU A 192 29.67 11.39 -4.32
C GLU A 192 30.48 10.41 -5.19
N ALA A 193 29.86 9.73 -6.16
CA ALA A 193 30.57 8.85 -7.09
C ALA A 193 31.43 9.60 -8.13
N ARG A 194 31.13 10.87 -8.42
CA ARG A 194 31.86 11.68 -9.42
C ARG A 194 33.04 12.44 -8.85
N THR A 195 33.01 12.73 -7.55
CA THR A 195 34.13 13.32 -6.78
C THR A 195 35.16 12.24 -6.46
#